data_AF-A0A3L7UVK7-F1
#
_entry.id   AF-A0A3L7UVK7-F1
#
_cell.length_a   1.000
_cell.length_b   1.000
_cell.length_c   1.000
_cell.angle_alpha   90.00
_cell.angle_beta   90.00
_cell.angle_gamma   90.00
#
_symmetry.space_group_name_H-M   'P 1'
#
loop_
_entity.id
_entity.type
_entity.pdbx_description
1 polymer ?
#
loop_
_entity_poly.entity_id
_entity_poly.type
_entity_poly.pdbx_seq_one_letter_code
_entity_poly.pdbx_strand_id
1 'polypeptide(L)'
;MVIVAVALLITCQLMAQENPSSSPLGAPTSPTAAPVLGAGTTAPAAPSGIPTDPLGIADAMGRPFTVAFILASVIGVWSVVERLVILRRRRVIPKAFVERFLMHLRAGRMDKNEAIAICHQNQSPMADVFMHGVRKWGRPSVEVEQAVLDGGERQVTQLKKGLRVLNGVSTLSPLIGLLGTVVGMIRSFNDIAIAGAMGQTQTLANGIALALLTTAVGLLIAIPAMAAYLYLAGRIDSIVMEMDRLGQELVNLISAEALRERAVVVAPKSELTQAATAQAARPRNPGPEK
;
A
#
# COMPACT_ATOMS: atom_id res chain seq x y z
N MET A 1 13.73 -1.69 -6.75
CA MET A 1 13.15 -2.91 -6.16
C MET A 1 13.63 -4.17 -6.87
N VAL A 2 13.57 -4.30 -8.20
CA VAL A 2 14.41 -5.27 -8.95
C VAL A 2 15.90 -5.03 -8.63
N ILE A 3 16.33 -3.77 -8.70
CA ILE A 3 17.69 -3.36 -8.28
C ILE A 3 17.94 -3.58 -6.78
N VAL A 4 16.91 -3.54 -5.93
CA VAL A 4 17.07 -3.71 -4.47
C VAL A 4 17.11 -5.19 -4.09
N ALA A 5 16.37 -6.04 -4.79
CA ALA A 5 16.43 -7.50 -4.68
C ALA A 5 17.74 -8.05 -5.27
N VAL A 6 18.17 -7.53 -6.42
CA VAL A 6 19.48 -7.83 -7.01
C VAL A 6 20.60 -7.27 -6.12
N ALA A 7 20.48 -6.06 -5.59
CA ALA A 7 21.45 -5.51 -4.63
C ALA A 7 21.47 -6.31 -3.32
N LEU A 8 20.33 -6.70 -2.75
CA LEU A 8 20.29 -7.54 -1.54
C LEU A 8 20.88 -8.92 -1.78
N LEU A 9 20.64 -9.52 -2.96
CA LEU A 9 21.31 -10.77 -3.36
C LEU A 9 22.82 -10.58 -3.50
N ILE A 10 23.28 -9.47 -4.08
CA ILE A 10 24.71 -9.14 -4.20
C ILE A 10 25.34 -8.87 -2.82
N THR A 11 24.68 -8.10 -1.94
CA THR A 11 25.14 -7.82 -0.58
C THR A 11 25.18 -9.09 0.28
N CYS A 12 24.22 -10.00 0.09
CA CYS A 12 24.19 -11.29 0.76
C CYS A 12 25.33 -12.21 0.27
N GLN A 13 25.70 -12.15 -1.02
CA GLN A 13 26.84 -12.88 -1.56
C GLN A 13 28.20 -12.29 -1.14
N LEU A 14 28.31 -10.97 -0.96
CA LEU A 14 29.53 -10.32 -0.44
C LEU A 14 29.82 -10.74 1.00
N MET A 15 28.80 -10.82 1.86
CA MET A 15 28.95 -11.27 3.25
C MET A 15 29.31 -12.76 3.37
N ALA A 16 28.98 -13.57 2.36
CA ALA A 16 29.35 -14.99 2.32
C ALA A 16 30.80 -15.24 1.81
N GLN A 17 31.43 -14.25 1.17
CA GLN A 17 32.78 -14.35 0.62
C GLN A 17 33.88 -13.85 1.57
N GLU A 18 33.55 -13.14 2.66
CA GLU A 18 34.52 -12.72 3.70
C GLU A 18 34.86 -13.84 4.70
N ASN A 19 35.28 -15.01 4.21
CA ASN A 19 36.04 -15.95 5.05
C ASN A 19 37.25 -16.51 4.29
N PRO A 20 38.37 -15.76 4.24
CA PRO A 20 39.57 -16.21 3.55
C PRO A 20 40.33 -17.23 4.41
N SER A 21 40.31 -18.48 3.95
CA SER A 21 41.35 -19.52 4.02
C SER A 21 42.53 -19.38 5.02
N SER A 22 42.75 -20.44 5.80
CA SER A 22 44.09 -20.91 6.21
C SER A 22 44.06 -22.45 6.31
N SER A 23 44.99 -23.28 5.85
CA SER A 23 46.19 -23.20 4.99
C SER A 23 46.57 -24.66 4.60
N PRO A 24 47.42 -24.90 3.58
CA PRO A 24 47.88 -26.24 3.19
C PRO A 24 49.29 -26.55 3.73
N LEU A 25 49.58 -27.79 4.18
CA LEU A 25 50.94 -28.39 4.13
C LEU A 25 50.96 -29.88 4.51
N GLY A 26 51.65 -30.71 3.70
CA GLY A 26 52.25 -31.98 4.14
C GLY A 26 52.01 -33.21 3.24
N ALA A 27 52.88 -33.42 2.25
CA ALA A 27 53.18 -34.76 1.70
C ALA A 27 54.35 -35.40 2.49
N PRO A 28 54.56 -36.73 2.39
CA PRO A 28 55.69 -37.18 1.56
C PRO A 28 55.53 -38.53 0.81
N THR A 29 56.12 -38.58 -0.40
CA THR A 29 56.98 -39.61 -1.06
C THR A 29 56.58 -41.11 -1.01
N SER A 30 56.45 -41.88 -2.11
CA SER A 30 57.52 -42.35 -3.03
C SER A 30 56.96 -43.21 -4.19
N PRO A 31 57.75 -43.55 -5.25
CA PRO A 31 57.28 -43.80 -6.62
C PRO A 31 57.37 -45.27 -7.11
N THR A 32 56.69 -45.61 -8.22
CA THR A 32 57.12 -46.67 -9.18
C THR A 32 56.53 -46.38 -10.57
N ALA A 33 57.41 -46.40 -11.58
CA ALA A 33 57.19 -46.10 -12.99
C ALA A 33 56.66 -47.34 -13.78
N ALA A 34 55.61 -47.20 -14.61
CA ALA A 34 55.60 -47.11 -16.09
C ALA A 34 55.15 -48.43 -16.78
N PRO A 35 54.85 -48.47 -18.10
CA PRO A 35 53.94 -47.62 -18.89
C PRO A 35 53.00 -48.44 -19.81
N VAL A 36 51.80 -47.97 -20.18
CA VAL A 36 51.13 -48.41 -21.44
C VAL A 36 50.35 -47.25 -22.07
N LEU A 37 50.61 -47.04 -23.36
CA LEU A 37 49.99 -46.09 -24.26
C LEU A 37 48.47 -46.31 -24.44
N GLY A 38 47.72 -45.21 -24.52
CA GLY A 38 46.89 -44.93 -25.70
C GLY A 38 45.41 -45.33 -25.68
N ALA A 39 44.56 -44.28 -25.67
CA ALA A 39 43.17 -44.19 -26.14
C ALA A 39 42.03 -44.54 -25.15
N GLY A 40 41.18 -43.53 -24.88
CA GLY A 40 40.05 -43.54 -23.93
C GLY A 40 40.49 -42.89 -22.61
N THR A 41 40.01 -41.72 -22.20
CA THR A 41 38.63 -41.28 -22.06
C THR A 41 38.68 -39.76 -21.93
N THR A 42 37.85 -39.03 -22.68
CA THR A 42 37.59 -37.61 -22.40
C THR A 42 37.15 -37.49 -20.94
N ALA A 43 37.99 -36.86 -20.12
CA ALA A 43 37.70 -36.59 -18.73
C ALA A 43 36.31 -35.94 -18.61
N PRO A 44 35.45 -36.37 -17.67
CA PRO A 44 34.16 -35.73 -17.48
C PRO A 44 34.40 -34.27 -17.08
N ALA A 45 33.77 -33.37 -17.82
CA ALA A 45 33.81 -31.94 -17.55
C ALA A 45 33.46 -31.65 -16.09
N ALA A 46 34.26 -30.78 -15.46
CA ALA A 46 34.08 -30.27 -14.11
C ALA A 46 32.63 -29.76 -13.88
N PRO A 47 32.11 -29.84 -12.64
CA PRO A 47 30.70 -29.61 -12.35
C PRO A 47 30.31 -28.18 -12.72
N SER A 48 29.36 -28.04 -13.65
CA SER A 48 28.69 -26.76 -13.88
C SER A 48 27.88 -26.44 -12.62
N GLY A 49 28.47 -25.67 -11.71
CA GLY A 49 27.81 -25.15 -10.51
C GLY A 49 26.55 -24.36 -10.86
N ILE A 50 25.67 -24.19 -9.88
CA ILE A 50 24.45 -23.39 -10.04
C ILE A 50 24.85 -22.00 -10.60
N PRO A 51 24.28 -21.55 -11.73
CA PRO A 51 24.56 -20.23 -12.27
C PRO A 51 24.29 -19.17 -11.20
N THR A 52 25.31 -18.39 -10.84
CA THR A 52 25.19 -17.28 -9.87
C THR A 52 24.89 -15.95 -10.56
N ASP A 53 25.02 -15.92 -11.87
CA ASP A 53 24.73 -14.76 -12.70
C ASP A 53 23.21 -14.62 -12.94
N PRO A 54 22.65 -13.40 -12.82
CA PRO A 54 21.21 -13.18 -12.92
C PRO A 54 20.62 -13.55 -14.30
N LEU A 55 21.44 -13.51 -15.36
CA LEU A 55 21.04 -13.97 -16.69
C LEU A 55 21.00 -15.49 -16.77
N GLY A 56 22.00 -16.20 -16.23
CA GLY A 56 22.04 -17.65 -16.16
C GLY A 56 20.93 -18.25 -15.30
N ILE A 57 20.57 -17.58 -14.20
CA ILE A 57 19.40 -17.96 -13.38
C ILE A 57 18.10 -17.83 -14.19
N ALA A 58 17.96 -16.72 -14.92
CA ALA A 58 16.78 -16.43 -15.74
C ALA A 58 16.61 -17.43 -16.89
N ASP A 59 17.70 -17.83 -17.53
CA ASP A 59 17.69 -18.85 -18.57
C ASP A 59 17.43 -20.25 -17.99
N ALA A 60 18.00 -20.56 -16.81
CA ALA A 60 17.80 -21.85 -16.16
C ALA A 60 16.36 -22.07 -15.68
N MET A 61 15.70 -21.06 -15.10
CA MET A 61 14.31 -21.15 -14.60
C MET A 61 13.28 -21.36 -15.73
N GLY A 62 13.67 -21.03 -16.97
CA GLY A 62 12.82 -21.08 -18.14
C GLY A 62 12.03 -19.79 -18.35
N ARG A 63 11.88 -19.44 -19.63
CA ARG A 63 11.25 -18.19 -20.11
C ARG A 63 9.88 -17.86 -19.47
N PRO A 64 8.92 -18.79 -19.26
CA PRO A 64 7.61 -18.41 -18.71
C PRO A 64 7.68 -17.93 -17.25
N PHE A 65 8.48 -18.59 -16.40
CA PHE A 65 8.62 -18.21 -15.00
C PHE A 65 9.37 -16.89 -14.85
N THR A 66 10.45 -16.70 -15.62
CA THR A 66 11.22 -15.46 -15.64
C THR A 66 10.36 -14.27 -16.05
N VAL A 67 9.55 -14.41 -17.12
CA VAL A 67 8.63 -13.35 -17.56
C VAL A 67 7.59 -13.04 -16.48
N ALA A 68 7.03 -14.07 -15.82
CA ALA A 68 6.06 -13.89 -14.74
C ALA A 68 6.65 -13.11 -13.55
N PHE A 69 7.87 -13.43 -13.10
CA PHE A 69 8.52 -12.73 -12.00
C PHE A 69 8.91 -11.29 -12.35
N ILE A 70 9.41 -11.05 -13.55
CA ILE A 70 9.72 -9.69 -14.02
C ILE A 70 8.45 -8.85 -14.06
N LEU A 71 7.37 -9.39 -14.63
CA LEU A 71 6.08 -8.69 -14.72
C LEU A 71 5.50 -8.40 -13.32
N ALA A 72 5.53 -9.37 -12.41
CA ALA A 72 5.10 -9.17 -11.02
C ALA A 72 5.92 -8.08 -10.31
N SER A 73 7.24 -8.06 -10.53
CA SER A 73 8.12 -7.05 -9.94
C SER A 73 7.87 -5.64 -10.49
N VAL A 74 7.73 -5.50 -11.81
CA VAL A 74 7.45 -4.21 -12.46
C VAL A 74 6.09 -3.66 -12.01
N ILE A 75 5.04 -4.49 -11.99
CA ILE A 75 3.70 -4.11 -11.52
C ILE A 75 3.73 -3.72 -10.05
N GLY A 76 4.45 -4.49 -9.21
CA GLY A 76 4.61 -4.20 -7.79
C GLY A 76 5.24 -2.82 -7.57
N VAL A 77 6.35 -2.53 -8.24
CA VAL A 77 7.04 -1.23 -8.13
C VAL A 77 6.18 -0.10 -8.62
N TRP A 78 5.59 -0.25 -9.81
CA TRP A 78 4.70 0.75 -10.39
C TRP A 78 3.56 1.10 -9.43
N SER A 79 2.89 0.07 -8.90
CA SER A 79 1.77 0.24 -7.96
C SER A 79 2.22 0.95 -6.67
N VAL A 80 3.37 0.58 -6.10
CA VAL A 80 3.90 1.23 -4.90
C VAL A 80 4.18 2.72 -5.13
N VAL A 81 4.86 3.06 -6.23
CA VAL A 81 5.21 4.46 -6.54
C VAL A 81 3.96 5.29 -6.80
N GLU A 82 3.05 4.78 -7.63
CA GLU A 82 1.77 5.44 -7.92
C GLU A 82 0.99 5.71 -6.62
N ARG A 83 0.88 4.70 -5.75
CA ARG A 83 0.13 4.81 -4.50
C ARG A 83 0.78 5.75 -3.50
N LEU A 84 2.11 5.75 -3.36
CA LEU A 84 2.83 6.69 -2.50
C LEU A 84 2.58 8.15 -2.91
N VAL A 85 2.42 8.42 -4.19
CA VAL A 85 2.11 9.76 -4.70
C VAL A 85 0.64 10.12 -4.47
N ILE A 86 -0.30 9.20 -4.73
CA ILE A 86 -1.74 9.44 -4.59
C ILE A 86 -2.16 9.57 -3.11
N LEU A 87 -1.67 8.70 -2.22
CA LEU A 87 -1.96 8.73 -0.77
C LEU A 87 -1.25 9.85 -0.02
N ARG A 88 -0.54 10.74 -0.71
CA ARG A 88 0.11 11.87 -0.06
C ARG A 88 -0.96 12.73 0.60
N ARG A 89 -0.87 12.90 1.93
CA ARG A 89 -1.88 13.59 2.76
C ARG A 89 -2.28 14.96 2.20
N ARG A 90 -1.33 15.74 1.67
CA ARG A 90 -1.60 17.04 1.02
C ARG A 90 -2.55 16.98 -0.18
N ARG A 91 -2.62 15.84 -0.88
CA ARG A 91 -3.48 15.63 -2.05
C ARG A 91 -4.88 15.16 -1.64
N VAL A 92 -4.97 14.32 -0.61
CA VAL A 92 -6.24 13.76 -0.14
C VAL A 92 -6.97 14.74 0.77
N ILE A 93 -6.26 15.31 1.75
CA ILE A 93 -6.76 16.24 2.76
C ILE A 93 -5.87 17.49 2.73
N PRO A 94 -6.10 18.43 1.78
CA PRO A 94 -5.37 19.67 1.73
C PRO A 94 -5.70 20.53 2.96
N LYS A 95 -4.80 20.52 3.96
CA LYS A 95 -4.98 21.23 5.25
C LYS A 95 -5.42 22.68 5.08
N ALA A 96 -4.79 23.42 4.16
CA ALA A 96 -5.11 24.81 3.91
C ALA A 96 -6.55 25.02 3.41
N PHE A 97 -7.08 24.10 2.59
CA PHE A 97 -8.48 24.13 2.16
C PHE A 97 -9.40 23.81 3.33
N VAL A 98 -9.15 22.70 4.04
CA VAL A 98 -10.01 22.24 5.14
C VAL A 98 -10.10 23.28 6.26
N GLU A 99 -8.96 23.81 6.70
CA GLU A 99 -8.91 24.82 7.76
C GLU A 99 -9.63 26.09 7.35
N ARG A 100 -9.41 26.59 6.12
CA ARG A 100 -10.11 27.77 5.62
C ARG A 100 -11.61 27.50 5.50
N PHE A 101 -12.00 26.38 4.91
CA PHE A 101 -13.40 26.02 4.72
C PHE A 101 -14.15 25.97 6.06
N LEU A 102 -13.65 25.17 7.01
CA LEU A 102 -14.27 25.05 8.34
C LEU A 102 -14.23 26.38 9.11
N MET A 103 -13.17 27.18 8.99
CA MET A 103 -13.09 28.50 9.62
C MET A 103 -14.20 29.44 9.11
N HIS A 104 -14.47 29.47 7.81
CA HIS A 104 -15.52 30.33 7.23
C HIS A 104 -16.93 29.85 7.62
N LEU A 105 -17.15 28.52 7.68
CA LEU A 105 -18.39 27.95 8.23
C LEU A 105 -18.57 28.30 9.70
N ARG A 106 -17.53 28.14 10.53
CA ARG A 106 -17.57 28.48 11.96
C ARG A 106 -17.90 29.96 12.17
N ALA A 107 -17.36 30.84 11.33
CA ALA A 107 -17.61 32.28 11.38
C ALA A 107 -19.02 32.68 10.87
N GLY A 108 -19.82 31.75 10.34
CA GLY A 108 -21.16 32.03 9.81
C GLY A 108 -21.15 32.93 8.56
N ARG A 109 -20.01 33.01 7.87
CA ARG A 109 -19.82 33.91 6.70
C ARG A 109 -20.12 33.22 5.37
N MET A 110 -20.56 31.97 5.40
CA MET A 110 -20.70 31.14 4.21
C MET A 110 -22.09 30.52 4.15
N ASP A 111 -22.75 30.73 3.01
CA ASP A 111 -24.02 30.09 2.68
C ASP A 111 -23.81 28.75 1.97
N LYS A 112 -24.87 27.93 1.93
CA LYS A 112 -24.87 26.63 1.26
C LYS A 112 -24.31 26.68 -0.17
N ASN A 113 -24.70 27.69 -0.96
CA ASN A 113 -24.29 27.80 -2.36
C ASN A 113 -22.81 28.14 -2.50
N GLU A 114 -22.28 28.99 -1.61
CA GLU A 114 -20.85 29.31 -1.58
C GLU A 114 -20.02 28.10 -1.14
N ALA A 115 -20.49 27.36 -0.13
CA ALA A 115 -19.86 26.11 0.31
C ALA A 115 -19.75 25.09 -0.83
N ILE A 116 -20.82 24.93 -1.61
CA ILE A 116 -20.81 24.07 -2.82
C ILE A 116 -19.80 24.59 -3.85
N ALA A 117 -19.76 25.90 -4.11
CA ALA A 117 -18.83 26.48 -5.08
C ALA A 117 -17.36 26.25 -4.68
N ILE A 118 -17.01 26.44 -3.40
CA ILE A 118 -15.64 26.27 -2.89
C ILE A 118 -15.23 24.79 -2.91
N CYS A 119 -16.16 23.87 -2.61
CA CYS A 119 -15.91 22.43 -2.75
C CYS A 119 -15.70 22.02 -4.22
N HIS A 120 -16.45 22.58 -5.18
CA HIS A 120 -16.25 22.29 -6.61
C HIS A 120 -14.90 22.78 -7.15
N GLN A 121 -14.38 23.89 -6.62
CA GLN A 121 -13.07 24.41 -7.01
C GLN A 121 -11.91 23.50 -6.55
N ASN A 122 -12.12 22.71 -5.49
CA ASN A 122 -11.10 21.82 -4.96
C ASN A 122 -11.40 20.36 -5.32
N GLN A 123 -10.66 19.79 -6.25
CA GLN A 123 -10.79 18.37 -6.66
C GLN A 123 -10.14 17.38 -5.68
N SER A 124 -10.21 17.66 -4.38
CA SER A 124 -9.66 16.77 -3.36
C SER A 124 -10.72 15.80 -2.85
N PRO A 125 -10.36 14.55 -2.51
CA PRO A 125 -11.29 13.59 -1.90
C PRO A 125 -12.04 14.16 -0.68
N MET A 126 -11.38 14.96 0.15
CA MET A 126 -12.03 15.62 1.30
C MET A 126 -13.11 16.63 0.86
N ALA A 127 -12.88 17.38 -0.22
CA ALA A 127 -13.85 18.33 -0.75
C ALA A 127 -15.09 17.62 -1.32
N ASP A 128 -14.92 16.45 -1.95
CA ASP A 128 -16.04 15.60 -2.37
C ASP A 128 -16.86 15.12 -1.17
N VAL A 129 -16.21 14.71 -0.08
CA VAL A 129 -16.90 14.32 1.17
C VAL A 129 -17.69 15.49 1.74
N PHE A 130 -17.07 16.68 1.82
CA PHE A 130 -17.76 17.89 2.26
C PHE A 130 -18.93 18.27 1.34
N MET A 131 -18.78 18.11 0.03
CA MET A 131 -19.86 18.34 -0.94
C MET A 131 -21.09 17.49 -0.63
N HIS A 132 -20.90 16.21 -0.30
CA HIS A 132 -22.01 15.31 0.06
C HIS A 132 -22.76 15.79 1.30
N GLY A 133 -22.05 16.20 2.36
CA GLY A 133 -22.66 16.77 3.56
C GLY A 133 -23.36 18.11 3.30
N VAL A 134 -22.69 19.05 2.63
CA VAL A 134 -23.21 20.41 2.34
C VAL A 134 -24.48 20.37 1.48
N ARG A 135 -24.65 19.38 0.60
CA ARG A 135 -25.92 19.21 -0.14
C ARG A 135 -27.13 19.02 0.78
N LYS A 136 -26.92 18.45 1.96
CA LYS A 136 -27.91 18.24 3.02
C LYS A 136 -27.92 19.33 4.10
N TRP A 137 -27.32 20.50 3.83
CA TRP A 137 -27.32 21.64 4.76
C TRP A 137 -28.71 21.93 5.35
N GLY A 138 -28.77 22.13 6.66
CA GLY A 138 -29.99 22.46 7.41
C GLY A 138 -30.98 21.30 7.56
N ARG A 139 -30.59 20.07 7.21
CA ARG A 139 -31.31 18.83 7.53
C ARG A 139 -30.91 18.34 8.94
N PRO A 140 -31.69 17.42 9.56
CA PRO A 140 -31.32 16.83 10.84
C PRO A 140 -29.90 16.24 10.81
N SER A 141 -29.17 16.34 11.91
CA SER A 141 -27.77 15.87 12.02
C SER A 141 -27.56 14.46 11.46
N VAL A 142 -28.47 13.53 11.73
CA VAL A 142 -28.44 12.14 11.24
C VAL A 142 -28.43 12.06 9.72
N GLU A 143 -29.25 12.86 9.02
CA GLU A 143 -29.28 12.85 7.55
C GLU A 143 -27.99 13.43 6.95
N VAL A 144 -27.41 14.44 7.59
CA VAL A 144 -26.15 15.06 7.15
C VAL A 144 -24.99 14.10 7.38
N GLU A 145 -24.95 13.45 8.53
CA GLU A 145 -23.94 12.45 8.88
C GLU A 145 -23.97 11.28 7.91
N GLN A 146 -25.16 10.73 7.61
CA GLN A 146 -25.30 9.68 6.61
C GLN A 146 -24.75 10.11 5.24
N ALA A 147 -25.05 11.33 4.80
CA ALA A 147 -24.52 11.83 3.53
C ALA A 147 -22.99 11.96 3.52
N VAL A 148 -22.40 12.37 4.65
CA VAL A 148 -20.94 12.45 4.82
C VAL A 148 -20.31 11.06 4.80
N LEU A 149 -20.90 10.09 5.52
CA LEU A 149 -20.43 8.70 5.55
C LEU A 149 -20.49 8.06 4.16
N ASP A 150 -21.60 8.22 3.44
CA ASP A 150 -21.75 7.73 2.06
C ASP A 150 -20.68 8.33 1.12
N GLY A 151 -20.41 9.64 1.27
CA GLY A 151 -19.35 10.32 0.53
C GLY A 151 -17.97 9.78 0.88
N GLY A 152 -17.71 9.57 2.17
CA GLY A 152 -16.49 8.97 2.71
C GLY A 152 -16.23 7.58 2.15
N GLU A 153 -17.21 6.67 2.25
CA GLU A 153 -17.08 5.27 1.81
C GLU A 153 -16.71 5.15 0.32
N ARG A 154 -17.31 6.00 -0.52
CA ARG A 154 -16.98 6.09 -1.95
C ARG A 154 -15.52 6.46 -2.16
N GLN A 155 -15.01 7.46 -1.43
CA GLN A 155 -13.62 7.88 -1.53
C GLN A 155 -12.67 6.81 -0.99
N VAL A 156 -13.01 6.16 0.13
CA VAL A 156 -12.23 5.04 0.70
C VAL A 156 -12.10 3.90 -0.32
N THR A 157 -13.18 3.55 -1.00
CA THR A 157 -13.17 2.53 -2.05
C THR A 157 -12.20 2.89 -3.18
N GLN A 158 -12.20 4.15 -3.63
CA GLN A 158 -11.27 4.61 -4.66
C GLN A 158 -9.81 4.60 -4.21
N LEU A 159 -9.54 4.99 -2.96
CA LEU A 159 -8.19 4.94 -2.38
C LEU A 159 -7.67 3.50 -2.27
N LYS A 160 -8.54 2.55 -1.89
CA LYS A 160 -8.22 1.12 -1.75
C LYS A 160 -8.04 0.38 -3.08
N LYS A 161 -8.59 0.88 -4.20
CA LYS A 161 -8.61 0.16 -5.49
C LYS A 161 -7.25 -0.38 -5.95
N GLY A 162 -6.16 0.37 -5.79
CA GLY A 162 -4.83 -0.10 -6.22
C GLY A 162 -4.09 -0.98 -5.21
N LEU A 163 -4.54 -1.05 -3.95
CA LEU A 163 -3.97 -1.99 -2.98
C LEU A 163 -4.28 -3.43 -3.36
N ARG A 164 -5.40 -3.68 -4.06
CA ARG A 164 -5.78 -5.02 -4.54
C ARG A 164 -4.72 -5.62 -5.45
N VAL A 165 -4.12 -4.81 -6.33
CA VAL A 165 -3.05 -5.26 -7.22
C VAL A 165 -1.79 -5.61 -6.43
N LEU A 166 -1.41 -4.78 -5.45
CA LEU A 166 -0.22 -5.02 -4.64
C LEU A 166 -0.37 -6.25 -3.74
N ASN A 167 -1.56 -6.46 -3.17
CA ASN A 167 -1.90 -7.67 -2.43
C ASN A 167 -1.89 -8.91 -3.33
N GLY A 168 -2.37 -8.79 -4.58
CA GLY A 168 -2.27 -9.85 -5.58
C GLY A 168 -0.81 -10.21 -5.87
N VAL A 169 0.07 -9.23 -6.07
CA VAL A 169 1.50 -9.49 -6.29
C VAL A 169 2.15 -10.19 -5.09
N SER A 170 1.85 -9.75 -3.86
CA SER A 170 2.44 -10.35 -2.65
C SER A 170 1.96 -11.78 -2.38
N THR A 171 0.73 -12.11 -2.78
CA THR A 171 0.15 -13.45 -2.57
C THR A 171 0.42 -14.41 -3.72
N LEU A 172 0.43 -13.94 -4.97
CA LEU A 172 0.64 -14.79 -6.14
C LEU A 172 2.12 -15.09 -6.39
N SER A 173 3.05 -14.19 -6.05
CA SER A 173 4.49 -14.40 -6.32
C SER A 173 5.06 -15.67 -5.64
N PRO A 174 4.75 -15.97 -4.35
CA PRO A 174 5.18 -17.22 -3.72
C PRO A 174 4.54 -18.45 -4.37
N LEU A 175 3.26 -18.36 -4.76
CA LEU A 175 2.54 -19.47 -5.40
C LEU A 175 3.13 -19.80 -6.77
N ILE A 176 3.56 -18.79 -7.53
CA ILE A 176 4.28 -18.98 -8.80
C ILE A 176 5.64 -19.66 -8.55
N GLY A 177 6.34 -19.29 -7.47
CA GLY A 177 7.59 -19.96 -7.06
C GLY A 177 7.40 -21.42 -6.65
N LEU A 178 6.34 -21.71 -5.89
CA LEU A 178 5.96 -23.08 -5.54
C LEU A 178 5.56 -23.90 -6.78
N LEU A 179 4.87 -23.30 -7.75
CA LEU A 179 4.60 -23.97 -9.03
C LEU A 179 5.90 -24.29 -9.77
N GLY A 180 6.89 -23.39 -9.70
CA GLY A 180 8.23 -23.59 -10.25
C GLY A 180 8.93 -24.82 -9.67
N THR A 181 8.79 -25.09 -8.37
CA THR A 181 9.41 -26.28 -7.76
C THR A 181 8.76 -27.57 -8.26
N VAL A 182 7.44 -27.60 -8.34
CA VAL A 182 6.69 -28.77 -8.84
C VAL A 182 7.10 -29.06 -10.29
N VAL A 183 7.13 -28.04 -11.15
CA VAL A 183 7.54 -28.20 -12.55
C VAL A 183 9.01 -28.62 -12.68
N GLY A 184 9.90 -28.05 -11.86
CA GLY A 184 11.33 -28.42 -11.84
C GLY A 184 11.54 -29.88 -11.45
N MET A 185 10.86 -30.36 -10.40
CA MET A 185 10.93 -31.76 -10.00
C MET A 185 10.36 -32.71 -11.07
N ILE A 186 9.23 -32.36 -11.70
CA ILE A 186 8.65 -33.17 -12.79
C ILE A 186 9.64 -33.32 -13.95
N ARG A 187 10.29 -32.22 -14.36
CA ARG A 187 11.32 -32.25 -15.42
C ARG A 187 12.50 -33.12 -15.04
N SER A 188 12.99 -32.98 -13.81
CA SER A 188 14.13 -33.75 -13.29
C SER A 188 13.87 -35.25 -13.32
N PHE A 189 12.68 -35.69 -12.88
CA PHE A 189 12.30 -37.10 -12.92
C PHE A 189 12.09 -37.62 -14.34
N ASN A 190 11.56 -36.79 -15.25
CA ASN A 190 11.41 -37.17 -16.64
C ASN A 190 12.79 -37.36 -17.33
N ASP A 191 13.74 -36.46 -17.07
CA ASP A 191 15.10 -36.54 -17.62
C ASP A 191 15.82 -37.82 -17.14
N ILE A 192 15.64 -38.19 -15.86
CA ILE A 192 16.17 -39.45 -15.28
C ILE A 192 15.53 -40.68 -15.94
N ALA A 193 14.21 -40.65 -16.18
CA ALA A 193 13.50 -41.75 -16.82
C ALA A 193 13.97 -42.01 -18.26
N ILE A 194 14.38 -40.94 -18.98
CA ILE A 194 14.84 -41.02 -20.37
C ILE A 194 16.35 -41.36 -20.46
N ALA A 195 17.18 -40.82 -19.56
CA ALA A 195 18.64 -40.90 -19.65
C ALA A 195 19.26 -42.22 -19.15
N GLY A 196 18.52 -43.07 -18.42
CA GLY A 196 19.04 -44.33 -17.89
C GLY A 196 19.99 -44.15 -16.68
N ALA A 197 20.78 -45.18 -16.33
CA ALA A 197 21.51 -45.30 -15.05
C ALA A 197 22.69 -44.33 -14.86
N MET A 198 23.30 -43.80 -15.92
CA MET A 198 24.48 -42.93 -15.81
C MET A 198 24.07 -41.46 -15.65
N GLY A 199 24.56 -40.81 -14.58
CA GLY A 199 24.36 -39.37 -14.34
C GLY A 199 23.11 -38.96 -13.56
N GLN A 200 22.30 -39.93 -13.09
CA GLN A 200 21.01 -39.67 -12.41
C GLN A 200 21.12 -38.71 -11.22
N THR A 201 22.16 -38.87 -10.38
CA THR A 201 22.33 -38.07 -9.17
C THR A 201 22.63 -36.61 -9.48
N GLN A 202 23.44 -36.34 -10.51
CA GLN A 202 23.81 -34.97 -10.88
C GLN A 202 22.63 -34.23 -11.53
N THR A 203 21.89 -34.89 -12.43
CA THR A 203 20.69 -34.33 -13.06
C THR A 203 19.62 -34.02 -12.02
N LEU A 204 19.39 -34.93 -11.08
CA LEU A 204 18.45 -34.72 -9.98
C LEU A 204 18.85 -33.53 -9.10
N ALA A 205 20.12 -33.47 -8.69
CA ALA A 205 20.63 -32.39 -7.85
C ALA A 205 20.47 -31.01 -8.50
N ASN A 206 20.80 -30.89 -9.80
CA ASN A 206 20.64 -29.65 -10.54
C ASN A 206 19.18 -29.20 -10.63
N GLY A 207 18.26 -30.13 -10.89
CA GLY A 207 16.84 -29.81 -11.01
C GLY A 207 16.19 -29.42 -9.68
N ILE A 208 16.59 -30.05 -8.57
CA ILE A 208 16.16 -29.65 -7.22
C ILE A 208 16.71 -28.27 -6.86
N ALA A 209 17.99 -28.01 -7.15
CA ALA A 209 18.60 -26.71 -6.88
C ALA A 209 17.88 -25.58 -7.63
N LEU A 210 17.58 -25.81 -8.91
CA LEU A 210 16.82 -24.86 -9.72
C LEU A 210 15.40 -24.64 -9.19
N ALA A 211 14.72 -25.73 -8.80
CA ALA A 211 13.40 -25.67 -8.17
C ALA A 211 13.42 -24.76 -6.93
N LEU A 212 14.36 -24.97 -6.00
CA LEU A 212 14.47 -24.16 -4.79
C LEU A 212 14.75 -22.68 -5.09
N LEU A 213 15.57 -22.40 -6.10
CA LEU A 213 15.87 -21.04 -6.54
C LEU A 213 14.61 -20.30 -7.01
N THR A 214 13.72 -20.97 -7.74
CA THR A 214 12.46 -20.36 -8.21
C THR A 214 11.57 -19.90 -7.05
N THR A 215 11.54 -20.67 -5.96
CA THR A 215 10.80 -20.31 -4.74
C THR A 215 11.46 -19.15 -4.00
N ALA A 216 12.78 -19.17 -3.88
CA ALA A 216 13.52 -18.07 -3.26
C ALA A 216 13.25 -16.72 -3.96
N VAL A 217 13.26 -16.71 -5.31
CA VAL A 217 12.94 -15.52 -6.10
C VAL A 217 11.50 -15.04 -5.88
N GLY A 218 10.54 -15.97 -5.85
CA GLY A 218 9.14 -15.63 -5.59
C GLY A 218 8.94 -14.99 -4.22
N LEU A 219 9.60 -15.52 -3.18
CA LEU A 219 9.57 -14.94 -1.83
C LEU A 219 10.27 -13.58 -1.76
N LEU A 220 11.40 -13.42 -2.46
CA LEU A 220 12.14 -12.16 -2.51
C LEU A 220 11.32 -11.00 -3.09
N ILE A 221 10.40 -11.29 -4.02
CA ILE A 221 9.46 -10.30 -4.57
C ILE A 221 8.27 -10.10 -3.62
N ALA A 222 7.75 -11.19 -3.04
CA ALA A 222 6.54 -11.18 -2.22
C ALA A 222 6.69 -10.42 -0.90
N ILE A 223 7.77 -10.65 -0.17
CA ILE A 223 8.03 -10.06 1.15
C ILE A 223 7.96 -8.52 1.11
N PRO A 224 8.75 -7.84 0.25
CA PRO A 224 8.73 -6.38 0.23
C PRO A 224 7.43 -5.83 -0.40
N ALA A 225 6.77 -6.56 -1.30
CA ALA A 225 5.43 -6.19 -1.79
C ALA A 225 4.39 -6.24 -0.66
N MET A 226 4.44 -7.26 0.19
CA MET A 226 3.56 -7.40 1.36
C MET A 226 3.82 -6.28 2.39
N ALA A 227 5.08 -5.98 2.68
CA ALA A 227 5.45 -4.89 3.58
C ALA A 227 4.92 -3.54 3.08
N ALA A 228 5.05 -3.26 1.78
CA ALA A 228 4.51 -2.05 1.17
C ALA A 228 2.97 -2.01 1.23
N TYR A 229 2.29 -3.14 0.99
CA TYR A 229 0.84 -3.26 1.13
C TYR A 229 0.38 -2.92 2.54
N LEU A 230 1.01 -3.50 3.57
CA LEU A 230 0.66 -3.24 4.97
C LEU A 230 0.86 -1.77 5.35
N TYR A 231 1.97 -1.17 4.93
CA TYR A 231 2.24 0.25 5.16
C TYR A 231 1.20 1.16 4.49
N LEU A 232 0.89 0.92 3.21
CA LEU A 232 -0.07 1.69 2.44
C LEU A 232 -1.50 1.53 3.00
N ALA A 233 -1.87 0.32 3.44
CA ALA A 233 -3.15 0.04 4.09
C ALA A 233 -3.31 0.86 5.37
N GLY A 234 -2.35 0.78 6.30
CA GLY A 234 -2.39 1.58 7.53
C GLY A 234 -2.38 3.10 7.27
N ARG A 235 -1.74 3.53 6.18
CA ARG A 235 -1.78 4.94 5.75
C ARG A 235 -3.17 5.36 5.28
N ILE A 236 -3.89 4.51 4.55
CA ILE A 236 -5.29 4.77 4.18
C ILE A 236 -6.14 4.86 5.43
N ASP A 237 -6.05 3.90 6.35
CA ASP A 237 -6.87 3.89 7.57
C ASP A 237 -6.65 5.18 8.40
N SER A 238 -5.41 5.66 8.47
CA SER A 238 -5.10 6.96 9.11
C SER A 238 -5.77 8.15 8.42
N ILE A 239 -5.85 8.13 7.09
CA ILE A 239 -6.54 9.17 6.29
C ILE A 239 -8.05 9.08 6.50
N VAL A 240 -8.62 7.86 6.53
CA VAL A 240 -10.06 7.64 6.77
C VAL A 240 -10.47 8.21 8.12
N MET A 241 -9.73 7.89 9.19
CA MET A 241 -10.01 8.44 10.53
C MET A 241 -10.00 9.97 10.55
N GLU A 242 -9.09 10.60 9.79
CA GLU A 242 -9.05 12.06 9.67
C GLU A 242 -10.23 12.60 8.87
N MET A 243 -10.62 11.93 7.77
CA MET A 243 -11.81 12.28 6.99
C MET A 243 -13.08 12.20 7.84
N ASP A 244 -13.24 11.14 8.63
CA ASP A 244 -14.39 10.95 9.51
C ASP A 244 -14.47 12.05 10.57
N ARG A 245 -13.34 12.37 11.22
CA ARG A 245 -13.26 13.46 12.21
C ARG A 245 -13.66 14.80 11.59
N LEU A 246 -13.13 15.13 10.41
CA LEU A 246 -13.46 16.37 9.71
C LEU A 246 -14.91 16.39 9.21
N GLY A 247 -15.43 15.23 8.81
CA GLY A 247 -16.82 15.03 8.43
C GLY A 247 -17.79 15.27 9.59
N GLN A 248 -17.50 14.72 10.76
CA GLN A 248 -18.27 14.98 11.99
C GLN A 248 -18.24 16.46 12.37
N GLU A 249 -17.09 17.12 12.21
CA GLU A 249 -16.99 18.55 12.44
C GLU A 249 -17.91 19.33 11.48
N LEU A 250 -17.93 18.97 10.20
CA LEU A 250 -18.86 19.57 9.24
C LEU A 250 -20.32 19.39 9.68
N VAL A 251 -20.73 18.19 10.08
CA VAL A 251 -22.10 17.89 10.56
C VAL A 251 -22.50 18.85 11.68
N ASN A 252 -21.62 19.05 12.67
CA ASN A 252 -21.84 19.96 13.79
C ASN A 252 -21.91 21.44 13.42
N LEU A 253 -21.52 21.83 12.21
CA LEU A 253 -21.59 23.21 11.73
C LEU A 253 -22.82 23.48 10.87
N ILE A 254 -23.37 22.46 10.20
CA ILE A 254 -24.38 22.65 9.14
C ILE A 254 -25.71 21.96 9.42
N SER A 255 -25.81 21.16 10.50
CA SER A 255 -27.05 20.49 10.89
C SER A 255 -28.13 21.48 11.31
N ALA A 256 -29.40 21.07 11.18
CA ALA A 256 -30.53 21.86 11.60
C ALA A 256 -30.42 22.27 13.08
N GLU A 257 -29.97 21.35 13.93
CA GLU A 257 -29.77 21.54 15.35
C GLU A 257 -28.69 22.60 15.63
N ALA A 258 -27.53 22.49 14.96
CA ALA A 258 -26.43 23.43 15.12
C ALA A 258 -26.78 24.85 14.64
N LEU A 259 -27.52 24.96 13.53
CA LEU A 259 -27.98 26.25 13.01
C LEU A 259 -29.00 26.90 13.94
N ARG A 260 -29.92 26.11 14.53
CA ARG A 260 -30.89 26.58 15.53
C ARG A 260 -30.18 27.05 16.80
N GLU A 261 -29.23 26.29 17.31
CA GLU A 261 -28.46 26.66 18.51
C GLU A 261 -27.71 27.98 18.31
N ARG A 262 -27.06 28.18 17.14
CA ARG A 262 -26.43 29.46 16.79
C ARG A 262 -27.42 30.62 16.71
N ALA A 263 -28.60 30.40 16.13
CA ALA A 263 -29.62 31.44 16.05
C ALA A 263 -30.12 31.87 17.44
N VAL A 264 -30.25 30.92 18.38
CA VAL A 264 -30.63 31.21 19.77
C VAL A 264 -29.53 31.97 20.52
N VAL A 265 -28.25 31.63 20.33
CA VAL A 265 -27.12 32.28 21.01
C VAL A 265 -26.90 33.72 20.52
N VAL A 266 -27.18 34.02 19.24
CA VAL A 266 -27.06 35.38 18.69
C VAL A 266 -28.24 36.28 19.07
N ALA A 267 -29.38 35.69 19.44
CA ALA A 267 -30.57 36.41 19.86
C ALA A 267 -30.66 36.54 21.40
N PRO A 268 -29.82 37.36 22.07
CA PRO A 268 -30.41 38.21 23.11
C PRO A 268 -29.64 39.52 23.43
N LYS A 269 -30.22 40.68 23.05
CA LYS A 269 -30.20 41.90 23.91
C LYS A 269 -31.24 42.97 23.55
N SER A 270 -31.78 43.00 22.34
CA SER A 270 -32.74 44.07 21.95
C SER A 270 -34.15 43.86 22.50
N GLU A 271 -34.61 42.61 22.66
CA GLU A 271 -36.01 42.33 23.07
C GLU A 271 -36.25 42.55 24.57
N LEU A 272 -35.27 42.27 25.43
CA LEU A 272 -35.37 42.53 26.88
C LEU A 272 -35.34 44.04 27.20
N THR A 273 -34.64 44.85 26.42
CA THR A 273 -34.63 46.32 26.61
C THR A 273 -35.91 46.97 26.07
N GLN A 274 -36.51 46.47 24.99
CA GLN A 274 -37.79 46.99 24.49
C GLN A 274 -38.97 46.62 25.39
N ALA A 275 -38.99 45.39 25.95
CA ALA A 275 -40.01 44.99 26.92
C ALA A 275 -39.91 45.79 28.25
N ALA A 276 -38.69 46.02 28.76
CA ALA A 276 -38.48 46.82 29.97
C ALA A 276 -38.83 48.31 29.78
N THR A 277 -38.56 48.88 28.61
CA THR A 277 -38.90 50.29 28.31
C THR A 277 -40.40 50.48 28.09
N ALA A 278 -41.09 49.51 27.48
CA ALA A 278 -42.54 49.55 27.31
C ALA A 278 -43.30 49.41 28.64
N GLN A 279 -42.74 48.70 29.62
CA GLN A 279 -43.36 48.48 30.93
C GLN A 279 -43.15 49.65 31.91
N ALA A 280 -42.09 50.46 31.72
CA ALA A 280 -41.82 51.67 32.51
C ALA A 280 -42.64 52.90 32.08
N ALA A 281 -43.22 52.90 30.88
CA ALA A 281 -44.01 54.02 30.34
C ALA A 281 -45.51 53.96 30.67
N ARG A 282 -45.96 53.00 31.49
CA ARG A 282 -47.38 52.87 31.86
C ARG A 282 -47.72 53.86 32.99
N PRO A 283 -48.54 54.92 32.77
CA PRO A 283 -48.84 55.90 33.81
C PRO A 283 -49.62 55.25 34.96
N ARG A 284 -49.14 55.47 36.19
CA ARG A 284 -49.74 54.99 37.44
C ARG A 284 -51.03 55.79 37.69
N ASN A 285 -52.18 55.16 37.51
CA ASN A 285 -53.49 55.78 37.73
C ASN A 285 -53.70 56.02 39.24
N PRO A 286 -53.96 57.26 39.71
CA PRO A 286 -54.30 57.48 41.11
C PRO A 286 -55.71 56.92 41.38
N GLY A 287 -55.82 55.98 42.31
CA GLY A 287 -57.09 55.36 42.69
C GLY A 287 -58.06 56.38 43.33
N PRO A 288 -59.38 56.14 43.27
CA PRO A 288 -60.35 57.08 43.80
C PRO A 288 -60.37 57.04 45.34
N GLU A 289 -60.18 58.20 45.95
CA GLU A 289 -60.55 58.43 47.35
C GLU A 289 -62.08 58.44 47.48
N LYS A 290 -62.62 57.46 48.21
CA LYS A 290 -63.57 57.58 49.34
C LYS A 290 -64.29 56.26 49.59
#